data_AF-A0ABC9YIY0-F1
#
_entry.id   AF-A0ABC9YIY0-F1
#
_cell.length_a   1.000
_cell.length_b   1.000
_cell.length_c   1.000
_cell.angle_alpha   90.00
_cell.angle_beta   90.00
_cell.angle_gamma   90.00
#
_symmetry.space_group_name_H-M   'P 1'
#
loop_
_entity.id
_entity.type
_entity.pdbx_description
1 polymer ?
#
loop_
_entity_poly.entity_id
_entity_poly.type
_entity_poly.pdbx_seq_one_letter_code
_entity_poly.pdbx_strand_id
1 'polypeptide(L)'
;MSKELLEKLKGKKEVYRMQKKGLATWEEYRNVVRECRDATRKAKAHLELKLARDVKGNKKDFFKYISSKRKTRENVGPLLNEVGTLVTEDTEKAELLNTFFASVFTAKVGPQESQTLEVGEKVWRKEDFPLVEEDRVREHLGKLDIHKSMGPDGMHPRVLRELADVIARPLSIIFERSWRTGEVPEDWRKANVTL
;
A
#
# COMPACT_ATOMS: atom_id res chain seq x y z
N MET A 1 0.45 -7.65 20.74
CA MET A 1 0.11 -8.46 21.93
C MET A 1 0.66 -7.74 23.15
N SER A 2 -0.16 -7.39 24.14
CA SER A 2 0.33 -6.70 25.35
C SER A 2 1.14 -7.64 26.25
N LYS A 3 2.09 -7.08 27.01
CA LYS A 3 2.90 -7.82 27.99
C LYS A 3 2.02 -8.55 29.01
N GLU A 4 0.95 -7.88 29.45
CA GLU A 4 -0.06 -8.41 30.37
C GLU A 4 -0.78 -9.68 29.83
N LEU A 5 -1.20 -9.68 28.57
CA LEU A 5 -1.85 -10.85 27.97
C LEU A 5 -0.90 -12.04 27.84
N LEU A 6 0.38 -11.76 27.57
CA LEU A 6 1.45 -12.76 27.54
C LEU A 6 1.68 -13.40 28.92
N GLU A 7 1.68 -12.60 29.98
CA GLU A 7 1.78 -13.08 31.36
C GLU A 7 0.59 -13.96 31.74
N LYS A 8 -0.64 -13.55 31.42
CA LYS A 8 -1.83 -14.39 31.66
C LYS A 8 -1.75 -15.74 30.92
N LEU A 9 -1.32 -15.73 29.65
CA LEU A 9 -1.14 -16.97 28.88
C LEU A 9 -0.06 -17.89 29.44
N LYS A 10 1.04 -17.32 29.97
CA LYS A 10 2.08 -18.07 30.68
C LYS A 10 1.54 -18.66 31.99
N GLY A 11 0.82 -17.87 32.77
CA GLY A 11 0.17 -18.31 34.01
C GLY A 11 -0.79 -19.48 33.78
N LYS A 12 -1.58 -19.45 32.69
CA LYS A 12 -2.45 -20.58 32.30
C LYS A 12 -1.68 -21.87 32.07
N LYS A 13 -0.52 -21.80 31.39
CA LYS A 13 0.33 -22.97 31.14
C LYS A 13 0.94 -23.51 32.43
N GLU A 14 1.29 -22.63 33.36
CA GLU A 14 1.83 -23.00 34.66
C GLU A 14 0.80 -23.72 35.52
N VAL A 15 -0.39 -23.14 35.67
CA VAL A 15 -1.47 -23.74 36.47
C VAL A 15 -1.93 -25.07 35.85
N TYR A 16 -1.93 -25.19 34.52
CA TYR A 16 -2.17 -26.49 33.86
C TYR A 16 -1.15 -27.56 34.27
N ARG A 17 0.15 -27.21 34.34
CA ARG A 17 1.21 -28.12 34.78
C ARG A 17 1.07 -28.48 36.26
N MET A 18 0.74 -27.52 37.12
CA MET A 18 0.53 -27.75 38.55
C MET A 18 -0.68 -28.66 38.78
N GLN A 19 -1.78 -28.42 38.05
CA GLN A 19 -2.97 -29.26 38.10
C GLN A 19 -2.65 -30.71 37.70
N LYS A 20 -1.85 -30.91 36.64
CA LYS A 20 -1.42 -32.26 36.22
C LYS A 20 -0.58 -32.98 37.27
N LYS A 21 0.10 -32.23 38.16
CA LYS A 21 0.90 -32.76 39.28
C LYS A 21 0.11 -32.88 40.59
N GLY A 22 -1.19 -32.57 40.60
CA GLY A 22 -2.02 -32.56 41.80
C GLY A 22 -1.74 -31.38 42.77
N LEU A 23 -0.95 -30.40 42.34
CA LEU A 23 -0.56 -29.22 43.14
C LEU A 23 -1.52 -28.03 42.98
N ALA A 24 -2.47 -28.11 42.06
CA ALA A 24 -3.51 -27.12 41.87
C ALA A 24 -4.85 -27.82 41.66
N THR A 25 -5.91 -27.22 42.18
CA THR A 25 -7.28 -27.70 42.04
C THR A 25 -7.80 -27.44 40.62
N TRP A 26 -8.83 -28.19 40.23
CA TRP A 26 -9.52 -27.95 38.98
C TRP A 26 -10.20 -26.58 38.93
N GLU A 27 -10.72 -26.09 40.07
CA GLU A 27 -11.33 -24.77 40.21
C GLU A 27 -10.33 -23.64 39.88
N GLU A 28 -9.10 -23.72 40.40
CA GLU A 28 -8.04 -22.74 40.15
C GLU A 28 -7.66 -22.70 38.67
N TYR A 29 -7.47 -23.86 38.04
CA TYR A 29 -7.21 -23.93 36.60
C TYR A 29 -8.37 -23.32 35.79
N ARG A 30 -9.62 -23.66 36.13
CA ARG A 30 -10.81 -23.15 35.45
C ARG A 30 -10.93 -21.63 35.55
N ASN A 31 -10.61 -21.05 36.70
CA ASN A 31 -10.60 -19.60 36.91
C ASN A 31 -9.55 -18.93 36.02
N VAL A 32 -8.31 -19.44 35.99
CA VAL A 32 -7.24 -18.90 35.14
C VAL A 32 -7.58 -19.01 33.65
N VAL A 33 -8.21 -20.12 33.22
CA VAL A 33 -8.70 -20.28 31.85
C VAL A 33 -9.75 -19.21 31.50
N ARG A 34 -10.71 -18.96 32.40
CA ARG A 34 -11.76 -17.94 32.22
C ARG A 34 -11.14 -16.56 32.06
N GLU A 35 -10.23 -16.19 32.96
CA GLU A 35 -9.54 -14.90 32.89
C GLU A 35 -8.73 -14.74 31.61
N CYS A 36 -8.00 -15.76 31.18
CA CYS A 36 -7.25 -15.73 29.92
C CYS A 36 -8.16 -15.54 28.71
N ARG A 37 -9.31 -16.23 28.70
CA ARG A 37 -10.31 -16.09 27.64
C ARG A 37 -10.86 -14.67 27.59
N ASP A 38 -11.21 -14.11 28.73
CA ASP A 38 -11.73 -12.74 28.81
C ASP A 38 -10.69 -11.69 28.43
N ALA A 39 -9.45 -11.84 28.88
CA ALA A 39 -8.35 -10.96 28.48
C ALA A 39 -8.09 -11.02 26.97
N THR A 40 -8.11 -12.23 26.39
CA THR A 40 -7.94 -12.42 24.93
C THR A 40 -9.08 -11.76 24.15
N ARG A 41 -10.33 -11.94 24.61
CA ARG A 41 -11.50 -11.31 24.00
C ARG A 41 -11.44 -9.78 24.06
N LYS A 42 -11.09 -9.22 25.22
CA LYS A 42 -10.92 -7.76 25.39
C LYS A 42 -9.81 -7.20 24.51
N ALA A 43 -8.64 -7.86 24.48
CA ALA A 43 -7.52 -7.45 23.66
C ALA A 43 -7.85 -7.50 22.16
N LYS A 44 -8.57 -8.53 21.71
CA LYS A 44 -9.05 -8.65 20.33
C LYS A 44 -10.02 -7.52 19.98
N ALA A 45 -11.04 -7.30 20.81
CA ALA A 45 -12.01 -6.23 20.59
C ALA A 45 -11.34 -4.84 20.55
N HIS A 46 -10.37 -4.60 21.43
CA HIS A 46 -9.61 -3.36 21.44
C HIS A 46 -8.80 -3.17 20.15
N LEU A 47 -8.14 -4.23 19.66
CA LEU A 47 -7.42 -4.19 18.38
C LEU A 47 -8.36 -3.89 17.22
N GLU A 48 -9.50 -4.59 17.12
CA GLU A 48 -10.49 -4.39 16.05
C GLU A 48 -11.07 -2.98 16.07
N LEU A 49 -11.37 -2.46 17.26
CA LEU A 49 -11.85 -1.09 17.44
C LEU A 49 -10.80 -0.05 17.06
N LYS A 50 -9.53 -0.28 17.38
CA LYS A 50 -8.42 0.59 16.93
C LYS A 50 -8.32 0.60 15.40
N LEU A 51 -8.33 -0.58 14.77
CA LEU A 51 -8.26 -0.70 13.31
C LEU A 51 -9.44 -0.01 12.62
N ALA A 52 -10.65 -0.11 13.18
CA ALA A 52 -11.83 0.55 12.64
C ALA A 52 -11.75 2.07 12.76
N ARG A 53 -11.24 2.60 13.88
CA ARG A 53 -11.02 4.05 14.06
C ARG A 53 -9.98 4.60 13.10
N ASP A 54 -8.88 3.86 12.93
CA ASP A 54 -7.74 4.30 12.15
C ASP A 54 -7.94 4.07 10.64
N VAL A 55 -9.03 3.42 10.20
CA VAL A 55 -9.23 2.99 8.80
C VAL A 55 -9.15 4.13 7.80
N LYS A 56 -9.57 5.35 8.17
CA LYS A 56 -9.52 6.51 7.25
C LYS A 56 -8.07 6.94 6.98
N GLY A 57 -7.19 6.84 7.97
CA GLY A 57 -5.77 7.18 7.86
C GLY A 57 -4.92 6.00 7.41
N ASN A 58 -5.16 4.80 7.94
CA ASN A 58 -4.35 3.60 7.74
C ASN A 58 -5.20 2.42 7.26
N LYS A 59 -5.67 2.52 6.01
CA LYS A 59 -6.45 1.46 5.35
C LYS A 59 -5.68 0.15 5.26
N LYS A 60 -4.36 0.23 5.11
CA LYS A 60 -3.48 -0.93 4.89
C LYS A 60 -3.53 -1.91 6.06
N ASP A 61 -3.43 -1.45 7.30
CA ASP A 61 -3.46 -2.33 8.47
C ASP A 61 -4.84 -2.97 8.67
N PHE A 62 -5.92 -2.24 8.36
CA PHE A 62 -7.28 -2.78 8.39
C PHE A 62 -7.44 -3.94 7.39
N PHE A 63 -7.08 -3.72 6.11
CA PHE A 63 -7.20 -4.78 5.10
C PHE A 63 -6.24 -5.93 5.36
N LYS A 64 -5.03 -5.67 5.86
CA LYS A 64 -4.10 -6.72 6.32
C LYS A 64 -4.72 -7.59 7.42
N TYR A 65 -5.40 -6.99 8.39
CA TYR A 65 -6.12 -7.74 9.42
C TYR A 65 -7.25 -8.58 8.81
N ILE A 66 -8.07 -8.01 7.93
CA ILE A 66 -9.15 -8.73 7.24
C ILE A 66 -8.60 -9.90 6.41
N SER A 67 -7.57 -9.69 5.62
CA SER A 67 -6.89 -10.76 4.85
C SER A 67 -6.39 -11.87 5.78
N SER A 68 -5.79 -11.53 6.93
CA SER A 68 -5.35 -12.54 7.92
C SER A 68 -6.49 -13.36 8.54
N LYS A 69 -7.74 -12.89 8.46
CA LYS A 69 -8.95 -13.60 8.92
C LYS A 69 -9.65 -14.37 7.82
N ARG A 70 -9.40 -14.05 6.56
CA ARG A 70 -9.94 -14.79 5.41
C ARG A 70 -9.19 -16.12 5.29
N LYS A 71 -9.91 -17.19 4.97
CA LYS A 71 -9.33 -18.52 4.71
C LYS A 71 -8.79 -18.65 3.27
N THR A 72 -9.28 -17.81 2.37
CA THR A 72 -8.89 -17.80 0.96
C THR A 72 -7.53 -17.14 0.82
N ARG A 73 -6.57 -17.86 0.21
CA ARG A 73 -5.30 -17.27 -0.22
C ARG A 73 -5.57 -16.27 -1.34
N GLU A 74 -4.82 -15.17 -1.38
CA GLU A 74 -4.88 -14.13 -2.42
C GLU A 74 -4.29 -14.63 -3.75
N ASN A 75 -4.66 -15.85 -4.18
CA ASN A 75 -4.20 -16.41 -5.43
C ASN A 75 -5.25 -16.14 -6.49
N VAL A 76 -4.80 -15.80 -7.70
CA VAL A 76 -5.64 -15.81 -8.89
C VAL A 76 -6.20 -17.23 -9.01
N GLY A 77 -7.53 -17.33 -8.98
CA GLY A 77 -8.23 -18.59 -9.20
C GLY A 77 -7.87 -19.17 -10.56
N PRO A 78 -8.19 -20.44 -10.81
CA PRO A 78 -7.89 -21.04 -12.10
C PRO A 78 -8.53 -20.23 -13.24
N LEU A 79 -7.75 -19.95 -14.28
CA LEU A 79 -8.20 -19.18 -15.45
C LEU A 79 -8.58 -20.14 -16.58
N LEU A 80 -9.44 -19.70 -17.51
CA LEU A 80 -9.72 -20.45 -18.73
C LEU A 80 -8.88 -19.85 -19.86
N ASN A 81 -8.12 -20.70 -20.56
CA ASN A 81 -7.49 -20.30 -21.80
C ASN A 81 -8.51 -20.24 -22.95
N GLU A 82 -8.07 -19.78 -24.12
CA GLU A 82 -8.90 -19.65 -25.33
C GLU A 82 -9.52 -20.99 -25.78
N VAL A 83 -8.91 -22.11 -25.39
CA VAL A 83 -9.34 -23.49 -25.71
C VAL A 83 -10.29 -24.05 -24.63
N GLY A 84 -10.66 -23.25 -23.63
CA GLY A 84 -11.54 -23.66 -22.52
C GLY A 84 -10.88 -24.58 -21.49
N THR A 85 -9.55 -24.68 -21.49
CA THR A 85 -8.78 -25.48 -20.52
C THR A 85 -8.47 -24.66 -19.27
N LEU A 86 -8.55 -25.31 -18.11
CA LEU A 86 -8.33 -24.70 -16.81
C LEU A 86 -6.82 -24.56 -16.51
N VAL A 87 -6.33 -23.34 -16.51
CA VAL A 87 -4.96 -22.96 -16.16
C VAL A 87 -4.88 -22.74 -14.65
N THR A 88 -4.07 -23.56 -13.97
CA THR A 88 -3.92 -23.52 -12.50
C THR A 88 -2.57 -23.02 -12.04
N GLU A 89 -1.52 -23.17 -12.85
CA GLU A 89 -0.15 -22.78 -12.56
C GLU A 89 0.04 -21.25 -12.64
N ASP A 90 0.79 -20.67 -11.69
CA ASP A 90 0.94 -19.21 -11.57
C ASP A 90 1.67 -18.59 -12.77
N THR A 91 2.67 -19.28 -13.33
CA THR A 91 3.41 -18.85 -14.53
C THR A 91 2.51 -18.78 -15.75
N GLU A 92 1.75 -19.85 -16.01
CA GLU A 92 0.82 -19.92 -17.14
C GLU A 92 -0.32 -18.89 -17.01
N LYS A 93 -0.82 -18.65 -15.78
CA LYS A 93 -1.81 -17.58 -15.54
C LYS A 93 -1.23 -16.20 -15.84
N ALA A 94 0.03 -15.95 -15.48
CA ALA A 94 0.69 -14.68 -15.77
C ALA A 94 0.88 -14.46 -17.27
N GLU A 95 1.32 -15.50 -18.00
CA GLU A 95 1.45 -15.45 -19.46
C GLU A 95 0.11 -15.23 -20.15
N LEU A 96 -0.93 -15.95 -19.76
CA LEU A 96 -2.28 -15.80 -20.31
C LEU A 96 -2.85 -14.38 -20.09
N LEU A 97 -2.61 -13.80 -18.90
CA LEU A 97 -3.01 -12.42 -18.64
C LEU A 97 -2.20 -11.44 -19.48
N ASN A 98 -0.90 -11.65 -19.61
CA ASN A 98 -0.02 -10.79 -20.41
C ASN A 98 -0.40 -10.82 -21.90
N THR A 99 -0.67 -12.01 -22.47
CA THR A 99 -1.13 -12.14 -23.87
C THR A 99 -2.47 -11.45 -24.09
N PHE A 100 -3.41 -11.57 -23.14
CA PHE A 100 -4.68 -10.86 -23.20
C PHE A 100 -4.50 -9.34 -23.14
N PHE A 101 -3.68 -8.84 -22.23
CA PHE A 101 -3.42 -7.39 -22.13
C PHE A 101 -2.70 -6.84 -23.35
N ALA A 102 -1.80 -7.61 -23.95
CA ALA A 102 -1.16 -7.24 -25.21
C ALA A 102 -2.15 -7.19 -26.38
N SER A 103 -3.12 -8.12 -26.45
CA SER A 103 -4.09 -8.18 -27.55
C SER A 103 -5.10 -7.03 -27.55
N VAL A 104 -5.49 -6.55 -26.36
CA VAL A 104 -6.37 -5.37 -26.23
C VAL A 104 -5.61 -4.04 -26.39
N PHE A 105 -4.28 -4.08 -26.36
CA PHE A 105 -3.47 -2.90 -26.61
C PHE A 105 -3.45 -2.59 -28.11
N THR A 106 -4.29 -1.64 -28.52
CA THR A 106 -4.23 -1.08 -29.86
C THR A 106 -2.97 -0.22 -29.94
N ALA A 107 -1.87 -0.82 -30.40
CA ALA A 107 -0.74 -0.05 -30.87
C ALA A 107 -1.29 0.87 -31.96
N LYS A 108 -1.42 2.17 -31.65
CA LYS A 108 -1.49 3.19 -32.70
C LYS A 108 -0.14 3.17 -33.39
N VAL A 109 0.05 2.20 -34.28
CA VAL A 109 1.00 2.31 -35.38
C VAL A 109 0.35 3.26 -36.39
N GLY A 110 0.20 4.51 -35.98
CA GLY A 110 0.23 5.57 -36.96
C GLY A 110 1.66 5.61 -37.50
N PRO A 111 1.87 5.94 -38.79
CA PRO A 111 3.17 6.39 -39.22
C PRO A 111 3.67 7.43 -38.21
N GLN A 112 4.97 7.46 -37.96
CA GLN A 112 5.61 8.55 -37.26
C GLN A 112 5.47 9.84 -38.10
N GLU A 113 4.26 10.33 -38.24
CA GLU A 113 4.00 11.73 -38.46
C GLU A 113 4.37 12.36 -37.12
N SER A 114 5.57 12.92 -37.07
CA SER A 114 5.75 14.17 -36.34
C SER A 114 4.51 14.99 -36.59
N GLN A 115 3.59 14.98 -35.63
CA GLN A 115 2.56 15.98 -35.54
C GLN A 115 3.34 17.26 -35.28
N THR A 116 3.81 17.87 -36.36
CA THR A 116 3.72 19.31 -36.50
C THR A 116 2.22 19.59 -36.38
N LEU A 117 1.73 19.60 -35.14
CA LEU A 117 0.66 20.50 -34.81
C LEU A 117 1.19 21.82 -35.31
N GLU A 118 0.56 22.39 -36.32
CA GLU A 118 0.56 23.84 -36.47
C GLU A 118 -0.13 24.37 -35.21
N VAL A 119 0.60 24.34 -34.10
CA VAL A 119 0.44 25.24 -32.98
C VAL A 119 0.75 26.56 -33.65
N GLY A 120 -0.28 27.22 -34.20
CA GLY A 120 -0.19 28.64 -34.49
C GLY A 120 0.42 29.23 -33.24
N GLU A 121 1.64 29.80 -33.37
CA GLU A 121 2.51 30.21 -32.29
C GLU A 121 1.71 31.08 -31.31
N LYS A 122 1.06 30.44 -30.34
CA LYS A 122 0.66 31.11 -29.12
C LYS A 122 1.96 31.24 -28.38
N VAL A 123 2.61 32.37 -28.62
CA VAL A 123 3.70 32.87 -27.79
C VAL A 123 3.11 33.02 -26.39
N TRP A 124 3.22 31.96 -25.60
CA TRP A 124 2.87 31.98 -24.18
C TRP A 124 3.71 33.08 -23.55
N ARG A 125 3.06 34.14 -23.05
CA ARG A 125 3.81 35.19 -22.35
C ARG A 125 4.19 34.69 -20.96
N LYS A 126 5.17 35.35 -20.36
CA LYS A 126 5.68 35.04 -19.02
C LYS A 126 4.57 35.06 -17.95
N GLU A 127 3.50 35.82 -18.21
CA GLU A 127 2.31 35.95 -17.35
C GLU A 127 1.32 34.78 -17.45
N ASP A 128 1.43 33.89 -18.44
CA ASP A 128 0.52 32.75 -18.66
C ASP A 128 0.89 31.50 -17.84
N PHE A 129 2.04 31.53 -17.18
CA PHE A 129 2.58 30.41 -16.43
C PHE A 129 2.30 30.59 -14.93
N PRO A 130 1.52 29.69 -14.28
CA PRO A 130 1.30 29.78 -12.85
C PRO A 130 2.65 29.69 -12.12
N LEU A 131 2.94 30.67 -11.27
CA LEU A 131 4.07 30.59 -10.36
C LEU A 131 3.85 29.38 -9.45
N VAL A 132 4.78 28.41 -9.50
CA VAL A 132 4.74 27.26 -8.60
C VAL A 132 5.31 27.71 -7.25
N GLU A 133 4.43 28.20 -6.39
CA GLU A 133 4.76 28.61 -5.03
C GLU A 133 5.30 27.44 -4.19
N GLU A 134 6.39 27.67 -3.46
CA GLU A 134 6.99 26.68 -2.55
C GLU A 134 5.97 26.16 -1.52
N ASP A 135 5.14 27.06 -0.99
CA ASP A 135 4.11 26.74 0.00
C ASP A 135 3.07 25.77 -0.55
N ARG A 136 2.72 25.89 -1.85
CA ARG A 136 1.81 24.94 -2.50
C ARG A 136 2.44 23.57 -2.63
N VAL A 137 3.72 23.49 -2.99
CA VAL A 137 4.43 22.20 -3.06
C VAL A 137 4.50 21.55 -1.68
N ARG A 138 4.86 22.32 -0.65
CA ARG A 138 4.89 21.87 0.75
C ARG A 138 3.52 21.33 1.20
N GLU A 139 2.45 22.06 0.90
CA GLU A 139 1.08 21.64 1.22
C GLU A 139 0.72 20.30 0.54
N HIS A 140 1.09 20.10 -0.72
CA HIS A 140 0.84 18.85 -1.45
C HIS A 140 1.64 17.69 -0.87
N LEU A 141 2.91 17.91 -0.51
CA LEU A 141 3.74 16.91 0.18
C LEU A 141 3.16 16.55 1.56
N GLY A 142 2.63 17.53 2.29
CA GLY A 142 1.95 17.35 3.58
C GLY A 142 0.70 16.46 3.49
N LYS A 143 0.01 16.48 2.34
CA LYS A 143 -1.20 15.68 2.08
C LYS A 143 -0.91 14.24 1.63
N LEU A 144 0.35 13.85 1.48
CA LEU A 144 0.71 12.49 1.07
C LEU A 144 0.21 11.46 2.09
N ASP A 145 -0.40 10.40 1.55
CA ASP A 145 -0.80 9.22 2.33
C ASP A 145 0.44 8.38 2.66
N ILE A 146 0.89 8.49 3.91
CA ILE A 146 2.07 7.77 4.42
C ILE A 146 1.90 6.25 4.47
N HIS A 147 0.71 5.71 4.23
CA HIS A 147 0.48 4.27 4.23
C HIS A 147 0.53 3.65 2.83
N LYS A 148 0.79 4.46 1.79
CA LYS A 148 0.99 3.99 0.42
C LYS A 148 2.33 3.27 0.26
N SER A 149 2.39 2.40 -0.77
CA SER A 149 3.60 1.67 -1.15
C SER A 149 4.69 2.63 -1.62
N MET A 150 5.95 2.24 -1.46
CA MET A 150 7.07 2.93 -2.10
C MET A 150 6.95 2.84 -3.62
N GLY A 151 7.42 3.87 -4.32
CA GLY A 151 7.56 3.86 -5.77
C GLY A 151 8.69 2.93 -6.23
N PRO A 152 8.90 2.80 -7.54
CA PRO A 152 10.05 2.08 -8.11
C PRO A 152 11.39 2.73 -7.76
N ASP A 153 11.37 3.98 -7.28
CA ASP A 153 12.48 4.73 -6.73
C ASP A 153 12.85 4.31 -5.28
N GLY A 154 12.07 3.42 -4.64
CA GLY A 154 12.27 3.00 -3.26
C GLY A 154 11.90 4.07 -2.22
N MET A 155 11.33 5.21 -2.64
CA MET A 155 11.02 6.31 -1.74
C MET A 155 9.66 6.09 -1.09
N HIS A 156 9.66 5.97 0.24
CA HIS A 156 8.43 5.84 0.99
C HIS A 156 7.75 7.21 1.15
N PRO A 157 6.42 7.33 0.95
CA PRO A 157 5.69 8.60 1.06
C PRO A 157 5.87 9.33 2.41
N ARG A 158 6.10 8.56 3.48
CA ARG A 158 6.51 9.12 4.79
C ARG A 158 7.78 9.96 4.70
N VAL A 159 8.82 9.50 3.99
CA VAL A 159 10.07 10.24 3.84
C VAL A 159 9.82 11.57 3.14
N LEU A 160 9.04 11.56 2.05
CA LEU A 160 8.70 12.78 1.31
C LEU A 160 7.91 13.79 2.17
N ARG A 161 7.00 13.30 3.02
CA ARG A 161 6.23 14.15 3.92
C ARG A 161 7.07 14.75 5.04
N GLU A 162 7.95 13.96 5.67
CA GLU A 162 8.83 14.46 6.75
C GLU A 162 9.90 15.41 6.20
N LEU A 163 10.32 15.24 4.95
CA LEU A 163 11.30 16.13 4.28
C LEU A 163 10.65 17.29 3.52
N ALA A 164 9.33 17.50 3.66
CA ALA A 164 8.59 18.46 2.85
C ALA A 164 9.19 19.87 2.89
N ASP A 165 9.63 20.32 4.07
CA ASP A 165 10.24 21.65 4.24
C ASP A 165 11.58 21.80 3.51
N VAL A 166 12.32 20.70 3.36
CA VAL A 166 13.64 20.69 2.70
C VAL A 166 13.48 20.58 1.19
N ILE A 167 12.54 19.74 0.72
CA ILE A 167 12.42 19.41 -0.71
C ILE A 167 11.40 20.29 -1.46
N ALA A 168 10.54 21.04 -0.76
CA ALA A 168 9.54 21.90 -1.42
C ALA A 168 10.19 22.94 -2.33
N ARG A 169 11.26 23.59 -1.87
CA ARG A 169 11.99 24.62 -2.63
C ARG A 169 12.69 24.08 -3.89
N PRO A 170 13.49 23.00 -3.84
CA PRO A 170 14.08 22.46 -5.06
C PRO A 170 13.02 21.94 -6.03
N LEU A 171 11.93 21.33 -5.54
CA LEU A 171 10.83 20.87 -6.40
C LEU A 171 10.07 22.02 -7.08
N SER A 172 9.82 23.13 -6.38
CA SER A 172 9.15 24.29 -6.99
C SER A 172 9.96 24.86 -8.16
N ILE A 173 11.29 24.93 -8.02
CA ILE A 173 12.20 25.37 -9.08
C ILE A 173 12.15 24.42 -10.29
N ILE A 174 12.14 23.10 -10.05
CA ILE A 174 12.06 22.10 -11.14
C ILE A 174 10.71 22.23 -11.86
N PHE A 175 9.59 22.29 -11.13
CA PHE A 175 8.27 22.40 -11.72
C PHE A 175 8.08 23.70 -12.50
N GLU A 176 8.55 24.83 -11.98
CA GLU A 176 8.50 26.11 -12.67
C GLU A 176 9.31 26.08 -13.98
N ARG A 177 10.52 25.50 -13.94
CA ARG A 177 11.33 25.32 -15.15
C ARG A 177 10.63 24.43 -16.16
N SER A 178 10.10 23.28 -15.72
CA SER A 178 9.39 22.35 -16.61
C SER A 178 8.16 22.96 -17.25
N TRP A 179 7.44 23.81 -16.53
CA TRP A 179 6.28 24.50 -17.07
C TRP A 179 6.66 25.56 -18.11
N ARG A 180 7.78 26.27 -17.92
CA ARG A 180 8.28 27.28 -18.88
C ARG A 180 8.93 26.68 -20.12
N THR A 181 9.69 25.60 -19.97
CA THR A 181 10.43 24.98 -21.10
C THR A 181 9.63 23.90 -21.80
N GLY A 182 8.57 23.37 -21.16
CA GLY A 182 7.87 22.17 -21.63
C GLY A 182 8.70 20.88 -21.46
N GLU A 183 9.83 20.93 -20.76
CA GLU A 183 10.75 19.80 -20.59
C GLU A 183 10.75 19.31 -19.14
N VAL A 184 10.68 17.99 -18.95
CA VAL A 184 10.79 17.34 -17.62
C VAL A 184 12.16 16.67 -17.45
N PRO A 185 12.65 16.53 -16.20
CA PRO A 185 13.86 15.76 -15.93
C PRO A 185 13.81 14.38 -16.59
N GLU A 186 14.92 13.95 -17.17
CA GLU A 186 14.98 12.68 -17.91
C GLU A 186 14.60 11.48 -17.03
N ASP A 187 14.99 11.51 -15.75
CA ASP A 187 14.64 10.49 -14.76
C ASP A 187 13.12 10.35 -14.56
N TRP A 188 12.34 11.42 -14.78
CA TRP A 188 10.88 11.39 -14.67
C TRP A 188 10.21 10.89 -15.95
N ARG A 189 10.93 10.89 -17.08
CA ARG A 189 10.44 10.38 -18.37
C ARG A 189 10.63 8.86 -18.49
N LYS A 190 11.52 8.28 -17.68
CA LYS A 190 11.80 6.83 -17.67
C LYS A 190 10.87 6.13 -16.67
N ALA A 191 10.08 5.17 -17.14
CA ALA A 191 9.29 4.29 -16.28
C ALA A 191 9.96 2.91 -16.19
N ASN A 192 10.25 2.45 -14.98
CA ASN A 192 10.65 1.06 -14.75
C ASN A 192 9.40 0.19 -14.69
N VAL A 193 9.18 -0.61 -15.73
CA VAL A 193 8.17 -1.67 -15.73
C VAL A 193 8.82 -2.93 -15.17
N THR A 194 8.64 -3.19 -13.88
CA THR A 194 8.98 -4.49 -13.29
C THR A 194 7.85 -5.48 -13.56
N LEU A 195 8.17 -6.54 -14.31
CA LEU A 195 7.33 -7.74 -14.49
C LEU A 195 7.23 -8.56 -13.20
#